data_AF-A0A8F5PNB0-F1
#
_entry.id   AF-A0A8F5PNB0-F1
#
_cell.length_a   1.000
_cell.length_b   1.000
_cell.length_c   1.000
_cell.angle_alpha   90.00
_cell.angle_beta   90.00
_cell.angle_gamma   90.00
#
_symmetry.space_group_name_H-M   'P 1'
#
loop_
_entity.id
_entity.type
_entity.pdbx_description
1 polymer ?
#
loop_
_entity_poly.entity_id
_entity_poly.type
_entity_poly.pdbx_seq_one_letter_code
_entity_poly.pdbx_strand_id
1 'polypeptide(L)' 'MLNFLWILLSLFLIVIIFLRAPQNSGLASFATKTNFLGSPSSAERTLNNVTLLAIGIYLLLAIQLNFNNL' A
#
# COMPACT_ATOMS: atom_id res chain seq x y z
N MET A 1 -9.59 15.51 16.01
CA MET A 1 -9.62 15.50 14.53
C MET A 1 -8.56 14.58 13.92
N LEU A 2 -7.29 14.65 14.36
CA LEU A 2 -6.21 13.84 13.77
C LEU A 2 -6.44 12.31 13.88
N ASN A 3 -7.03 11.83 14.99
CA ASN A 3 -7.43 10.43 15.14
C ASN A 3 -8.44 9.96 14.07
N PHE A 4 -9.39 10.82 13.69
CA PHE A 4 -10.37 10.50 12.66
C PHE A 4 -9.72 10.41 11.27
N LEU A 5 -8.81 11.33 10.96
CA LEU A 5 -8.01 11.27 9.73
C LEU A 5 -7.14 10.02 9.67
N TRP A 6 -6.56 9.60 10.80
CA TRP A 6 -5.78 8.37 10.89
C TRP A 6 -6.65 7.12 10.64
N ILE A 7 -7.84 7.04 11.25
CA ILE A 7 -8.79 5.94 11.00
C ILE A 7 -9.22 5.89 9.53
N LEU A 8 -9.53 7.05 8.93
CA LEU A 8 -9.92 7.13 7.52
C LEU A 8 -8.77 6.68 6.60
N LEU A 9 -7.55 7.09 6.90
CA LEU A 9 -6.36 6.68 6.15
C LEU A 9 -6.10 5.17 6.28
N SER A 10 -6.30 4.58 7.47
CA SER A 10 -6.23 3.13 7.68
C SER A 10 -7.25 2.39 6.82
N LEU A 11 -8.51 2.84 6.81
CA LEU A 11 -9.56 2.23 6.03
C LEU A 11 -9.26 2.34 4.52
N PHE A 12 -8.80 3.49 4.07
CA PHE A 12 -8.39 3.72 2.69
C PHE A 12 -7.25 2.77 2.26
N LEU A 13 -6.23 2.60 3.11
CA LEU A 13 -5.14 1.66 2.86
C LEU A 13 -5.65 0.22 2.75
N ILE A 14 -6.54 -0.20 3.64
CA ILE A 14 -7.16 -1.53 3.57
C ILE A 14 -7.84 -1.72 2.22
N VAL A 15 -8.71 -0.78 1.82
CA VAL A 15 -9.43 -0.87 0.53
C VAL A 15 -8.46 -0.96 -0.65
N ILE A 16 -7.41 -0.14 -0.68
CA ILE A 16 -6.42 -0.15 -1.77
C ILE A 16 -5.66 -1.48 -1.84
N ILE A 17 -5.27 -2.03 -0.69
CA ILE A 17 -4.53 -3.30 -0.63
C ILE A 17 -5.43 -4.45 -1.11
N PHE A 18 -6.70 -4.45 -0.72
CA PHE A 18 -7.67 -5.45 -1.18
C PHE A 18 -8.03 -5.31 -2.66
N LEU A 19 -8.08 -4.09 -3.18
CA LEU A 19 -8.39 -3.82 -4.59
C LEU A 19 -7.26 -4.28 -5.53
N ARG A 20 -6.03 -4.45 -5.01
CA ARG A 20 -4.89 -4.91 -5.81
C ARG A 20 -5.08 -6.36 -6.25
N ALA A 21 -5.18 -6.56 -7.56
CA ALA A 21 -5.20 -7.89 -8.15
C ALA A 21 -3.88 -8.64 -7.89
N PRO A 22 -3.92 -9.96 -7.63
CA PRO A 22 -2.72 -10.76 -7.45
C PRO A 22 -1.91 -10.82 -8.75
N GLN A 23 -0.66 -10.34 -8.70
CA GLN A 23 0.18 -10.20 -9.89
C GLN A 23 0.74 -11.53 -10.41
N ASN A 24 0.58 -12.63 -9.67
CA ASN A 24 1.18 -13.93 -9.95
C ASN A 24 0.39 -15.05 -9.26
N SER A 25 -0.66 -15.55 -9.94
CA SER A 25 -1.55 -16.57 -9.37
C SER A 25 -1.16 -17.96 -9.85
N GLY A 26 -0.62 -18.80 -8.95
CA GLY A 26 -0.46 -20.26 -9.16
C GLY A 26 0.98 -20.80 -9.02
N LEU A 27 1.08 -22.14 -8.92
CA LEU A 27 2.35 -22.90 -8.80
C LEU A 27 3.30 -22.67 -9.99
N ALA A 28 2.76 -22.38 -11.18
CA ALA A 28 3.52 -22.05 -12.38
C ALA A 28 4.28 -20.72 -12.27
N SER A 29 3.81 -19.77 -11.45
CA SER A 29 4.48 -18.49 -11.26
C SER A 29 5.75 -18.62 -10.41
N PHE A 30 5.82 -19.60 -9.51
CA PHE A 30 7.03 -19.88 -8.71
C PHE A 30 8.12 -20.55 -9.56
N ALA A 31 7.74 -21.30 -10.58
CA ALA A 31 8.68 -22.08 -11.40
C ALA A 31 9.25 -21.33 -12.61
N THR A 32 8.60 -20.26 -13.12
CA THR A 32 8.92 -19.82 -14.50
C THR A 32 9.00 -18.31 -14.77
N LYS A 33 8.64 -17.39 -13.86
CA LYS A 33 8.70 -15.95 -14.19
C LYS A 33 9.12 -15.08 -13.00
N THR A 34 10.42 -14.90 -12.80
CA THR A 34 10.93 -13.71 -12.10
C THR A 34 10.96 -12.56 -13.09
N ASN A 35 9.92 -11.73 -13.09
CA ASN A 35 9.84 -10.55 -13.95
C ASN A 35 10.73 -9.42 -13.38
N PHE A 36 12.01 -9.73 -13.09
CA PHE A 36 12.96 -8.86 -12.39
C PHE A 36 13.25 -7.57 -13.16
N LEU A 37 13.22 -7.64 -14.50
CA LEU A 37 13.36 -6.50 -15.41
C LEU A 37 12.02 -6.08 -16.03
N GLY A 38 10.91 -6.70 -15.64
CA GLY A 38 9.59 -6.37 -16.14
C GLY A 38 9.07 -5.10 -15.51
N SER A 39 8.63 -4.15 -16.33
CA SER A 39 7.98 -2.94 -15.83
C SER A 39 6.50 -3.21 -15.52
N PRO A 40 5.99 -2.75 -14.37
CA PRO A 40 4.56 -2.86 -14.05
C PRO A 40 3.71 -2.07 -15.06
N SER A 41 2.43 -2.46 -15.19
CA SER A 41 1.49 -1.68 -15.99
C SER A 41 1.30 -0.27 -15.41
N SER A 42 0.88 0.69 -16.24
CA SER A 42 0.70 2.09 -15.81
C SER A 42 -0.27 2.23 -14.61
N ALA A 43 -1.34 1.44 -14.60
CA ALA A 43 -2.32 1.43 -13.51
C ALA A 43 -1.71 0.86 -12.21
N GLU A 44 -0.97 -0.25 -12.29
CA GLU A 44 -0.29 -0.84 -11.14
C GLU A 44 0.80 0.08 -10.59
N ARG A 45 1.54 0.77 -11.46
CA ARG A 45 2.58 1.73 -11.06
C ARG A 45 1.97 2.92 -10.31
N THR A 46 0.83 3.42 -10.79
CA THR A 46 0.09 4.48 -10.11
C THR A 46 -0.41 4.01 -8.75
N LEU A 47 -1.02 2.82 -8.69
CA LEU A 47 -1.49 2.23 -7.44
C LEU A 47 -0.33 1.99 -6.45
N ASN A 48 0.81 1.50 -6.91
CA ASN A 48 2.05 1.34 -6.12
C ASN A 48 2.48 2.67 -5.51
N ASN A 49 2.61 3.72 -6.33
CA ASN A 49 3.09 5.01 -5.87
C ASN A 49 2.13 5.65 -4.87
N VAL A 50 0.82 5.58 -5.12
CA VAL A 50 -0.21 6.08 -4.19
C VAL A 50 -0.19 5.29 -2.87
N THR A 51 -0.05 3.96 -2.94
CA THR A 51 0.05 3.10 -1.74
C THR A 51 1.29 3.46 -0.93
N LEU A 52 2.45 3.63 -1.58
CA LEU A 52 3.70 3.99 -0.92
C LEU A 52 3.61 5.35 -0.22
N LEU A 53 3.03 6.34 -0.90
CA LEU A 53 2.80 7.66 -0.32
C LEU A 53 1.84 7.59 0.88
N ALA A 54 0.74 6.85 0.75
CA ALA A 54 -0.24 6.67 1.82
C ALA A 54 0.36 5.96 3.05
N ILE A 55 1.23 4.96 2.85
CA ILE A 55 2.00 4.31 3.93
C ILE A 55 2.93 5.32 4.62
N GLY A 56 3.64 6.15 3.85
CA GLY A 56 4.53 7.17 4.40
C GLY A 56 3.78 8.16 5.29
N ILE A 57 2.63 8.67 4.83
CA ILE A 57 1.77 9.56 5.61
C ILE A 57 1.24 8.84 6.86
N TYR A 58 0.80 7.59 6.73
CA TYR A 58 0.29 6.80 7.84
C TYR A 58 1.33 6.65 8.95
N LEU A 59 2.59 6.37 8.60
CA LEU A 59 3.68 6.26 9.56
C LEU A 59 3.97 7.59 10.27
N LEU A 60 4.01 8.69 9.52
CA LEU A 60 4.21 10.02 10.12
C LEU A 60 3.09 10.39 11.09
N LEU A 61 1.84 10.11 10.71
CA LEU A 61 0.68 10.33 11.57
C LEU A 61 0.71 9.43 12.80
N ALA A 62 1.10 8.16 12.67
CA ALA A 62 1.23 7.24 13.80
C ALA A 62 2.26 7.72 14.81
N ILE A 63 3.41 8.22 14.33
CA ILE A 63 4.45 8.81 15.18
C ILE A 63 3.91 10.05 15.90
N GLN A 64 3.34 11.02 15.17
CA GLN A 64 2.79 12.23 15.77
C GLN A 64 1.70 11.95 16.80
N LEU A 65 0.80 11.01 16.51
CA LEU A 65 -0.25 10.61 17.43
C LEU A 65 0.30 9.94 18.68
N ASN A 66 1.35 9.12 18.57
CA ASN A 66 1.96 8.49 19.73
C ASN A 66 2.63 9.54 20.63
N PHE A 67 3.37 10.50 20.06
CA PHE A 67 3.99 11.60 20.82
C PHE A 67 2.98 12.56 21.45
N ASN A 68 1.85 12.83 20.81
CA ASN A 68 0.81 13.70 21.39
C ASN A 68 -0.02 13.02 22.51
N ASN A 69 0.03 11.69 22.63
CA ASN A 69 -0.66 10.92 23.67
C ASN A 69 0.25 10.57 24.87
N LEU A 70 1.54 10.94 24.80
CA LEU A 70 2.51 10.88 25.91
C LEU A 70 2.39 12.13 26.80
#